data_AF-A0A3D3T1V7-F1
#
_entry.id   AF-A0A3D3T1V7-F1
#
_cell.length_a   1.000
_cell.length_b   1.000
_cell.length_c   1.000
_cell.angle_alpha   90.00
_cell.angle_beta   90.00
_cell.angle_gamma   90.00
#
_symmetry.space_group_name_H-M   'P 1'
#
loop_
_entity.id
_entity.type
_entity.pdbx_description
1 polymer ?
#
loop_
_entity_poly.entity_id
_entity_poly.type
_entity_poly.pdbx_seq_one_letter_code
_entity_poly.pdbx_strand_id
1 'polypeptide(L)' 'IQVWGTPEKCYETIKDFTGRTGAEAYNGVFSYGGMPYEDVEKSLRLFAREVLPEVRKLPGQSLLAA' A
#
# COMPACT_ATOMS: atom_id res chain seq x y z
N ILE A 1 -3.99 -4.84 -8.90
CA ILE A 1 -3.15 -5.89 -8.28
C ILE A 1 -3.78 -6.32 -6.96
N GLN A 2 -3.70 -7.60 -6.60
CA GLN A 2 -4.19 -8.10 -5.31
C GLN A 2 -3.05 -7.98 -4.29
N VAL A 3 -3.14 -7.03 -3.36
CA VAL A 3 -2.11 -6.76 -2.34
C VAL A 3 -2.72 -7.09 -0.97
N TRP A 4 -2.36 -8.25 -0.42
CA TRP A 4 -2.86 -8.72 0.87
C TRP A 4 -1.87 -9.71 1.51
N GLY A 5 -1.93 -9.85 2.84
CA GLY A 5 -1.06 -10.73 3.62
C GLY A 5 -0.28 -9.97 4.68
N THR A 6 0.94 -10.41 4.97
CA THR A 6 1.84 -9.73 5.91
C THR A 6 2.33 -8.39 5.33
N PRO A 7 2.79 -7.45 6.15
CA PRO A 7 3.36 -6.19 5.68
C PRO A 7 4.45 -6.37 4.62
N GLU A 8 5.35 -7.34 4.81
CA GLU A 8 6.45 -7.64 3.89
C GLU A 8 5.91 -8.08 2.53
N LYS A 9 4.89 -8.96 2.51
CA LYS A 9 4.29 -9.43 1.27
C LYS A 9 3.57 -8.30 0.53
N CYS A 10 2.91 -7.41 1.27
CA CYS A 10 2.27 -6.23 0.69
C CYS A 10 3.31 -5.31 0.03
N TYR A 11 4.41 -5.02 0.72
CA TYR A 11 5.51 -4.20 0.18
C TYR A 11 6.13 -4.82 -1.07
N GLU A 12 6.54 -6.10 -1.02
CA GLU A 12 7.19 -6.76 -2.17
C GLU A 12 6.25 -6.81 -3.38
N THR A 13 4.95 -7.04 -3.17
CA THR A 13 3.97 -7.02 -4.27
C THR A 13 3.87 -5.64 -4.93
N ILE A 14 3.89 -4.55 -4.13
CA ILE A 14 3.86 -3.18 -4.64
C ILE A 14 5.16 -2.86 -5.38
N LYS A 15 6.31 -3.18 -4.80
CA LYS A 15 7.64 -2.96 -5.38
C LYS A 15 7.79 -3.68 -6.73
N ASP A 16 7.44 -4.96 -6.79
CA ASP A 16 7.55 -5.76 -8.02
C ASP A 16 6.64 -5.20 -9.12
N PHE A 17 5.42 -4.81 -8.77
CA PHE A 17 4.50 -4.21 -9.75
C PHE A 17 5.00 -2.85 -10.24
N THR A 18 5.49 -2.01 -9.33
CA THR A 18 6.08 -0.70 -9.65
C THR A 18 7.27 -0.86 -10.60
N GLY A 19 8.20 -1.78 -10.30
CA GLY A 19 9.36 -2.05 -11.16
C GLY A 19 9.01 -2.59 -12.55
N ARG A 20 7.90 -3.32 -12.68
CA ARG A 20 7.45 -3.86 -13.97
C ARG A 20 6.67 -2.88 -14.84
N THR A 21 5.97 -1.92 -14.22
CA THR A 21 4.99 -1.07 -14.92
C THR A 21 5.37 0.40 -14.94
N GLY A 22 6.30 0.84 -14.09
CA GLY A 22 6.59 2.25 -13.88
C GLY A 22 5.48 3.00 -13.16
N ALA A 23 4.62 2.31 -12.41
CA ALA A 23 3.53 2.94 -11.67
C ALA A 23 4.08 3.92 -10.62
N GLU A 24 3.56 5.16 -10.63
CA GLU A 24 4.04 6.25 -9.76
C GLU A 24 3.16 6.45 -8.52
N ALA A 25 1.98 5.82 -8.48
CA ALA A 25 1.03 5.95 -7.39
C ALA A 25 0.42 4.60 -7.01
N TYR A 26 0.25 4.39 -5.71
CA TYR A 26 -0.47 3.24 -5.15
C TYR A 26 -1.73 3.71 -4.43
N ASN A 27 -2.88 3.21 -4.88
CA ASN A 27 -4.17 3.41 -4.21
C ASN A 27 -4.57 2.15 -3.44
N GLY A 28 -4.57 2.22 -2.11
CA GLY A 28 -4.92 1.11 -1.22
C GLY A 28 -6.39 1.14 -0.81
N VAL A 29 -7.12 0.06 -1.08
CA VAL A 29 -8.51 -0.12 -0.64
C VAL A 29 -8.53 -0.99 0.61
N PHE A 30 -8.85 -0.39 1.75
CA PHE A 30 -8.87 -1.08 3.06
C PHE A 30 -10.27 -1.48 3.52
N SER A 31 -11.32 -0.90 2.93
CA SER A 31 -12.72 -1.22 3.23
C SER A 31 -13.39 -1.80 1.99
N TYR A 32 -13.87 -3.03 2.10
CA TYR A 32 -14.60 -3.71 1.04
C TYR A 32 -15.50 -4.81 1.65
N GLY A 33 -16.50 -5.27 0.90
CA GLY A 33 -17.28 -6.47 1.24
C GLY A 33 -18.04 -6.42 2.58
N GLY A 34 -18.34 -5.24 3.13
CA GLY A 34 -19.05 -5.11 4.41
C GLY A 34 -18.20 -5.45 5.63
N MET A 35 -16.87 -5.37 5.54
CA MET A 35 -15.96 -5.59 6.67
C MET A 35 -16.31 -4.72 7.89
N PRO A 36 -16.20 -5.26 9.12
CA PRO A 36 -16.31 -4.47 10.34
C PRO A 36 -15.31 -3.30 10.34
N TYR A 37 -15.76 -2.13 10.79
CA TYR A 37 -14.95 -0.91 10.77
C TYR A 37 -13.65 -1.04 11.58
N GLU A 38 -13.70 -1.74 12.72
CA GLU A 38 -12.51 -1.96 13.54
C GLU A 38 -11.41 -2.71 12.80
N ASP A 39 -11.77 -3.68 11.95
CA ASP A 39 -10.80 -4.45 11.19
C ASP A 39 -10.26 -3.66 10.00
N VAL A 40 -11.10 -2.83 9.37
CA VAL A 40 -10.67 -1.84 8.38
C VAL A 40 -9.63 -0.89 8.98
N GLU A 41 -9.91 -0.33 10.16
CA GLU A 41 -9.01 0.61 10.83
C GLU A 41 -7.69 -0.05 11.24
N LYS A 42 -7.74 -1.26 11.81
CA LYS A 42 -6.54 -2.04 12.15
C LYS A 42 -5.66 -2.27 10.91
N SER A 43 -6.26 -2.66 9.78
CA SER A 43 -5.54 -2.90 8.52
C SER A 43 -4.91 -1.62 7.97
N LEU A 44 -5.68 -0.52 7.93
CA LEU A 44 -5.21 0.80 7.50
C LEU A 44 -4.03 1.28 8.35
N ARG A 45 -4.16 1.22 9.68
CA ARG A 45 -3.10 1.65 10.62
C ARG A 45 -1.85 0.79 10.52
N LEU A 46 -2.01 -0.53 10.35
CA LEU A 46 -0.89 -1.45 10.14
C LEU A 46 -0.13 -1.12 8.86
N PHE A 47 -0.85 -0.93 7.75
CA PHE A 47 -0.24 -0.55 6.47
C PHE A 47 0.49 0.79 6.57
N ALA A 48 -0.15 1.81 7.18
CA ALA A 48 0.45 3.13 7.35
C ALA A 48 1.73 3.10 8.19
N ARG A 49 1.81 2.20 9.18
CA ARG A 49 2.97 2.06 10.06
C ARG A 49 4.11 1.26 9.43
N GLU A 50 3.80 0.11 8.82
CA GLU A 50 4.83 -0.88 8.42
C GLU A 50 5.18 -0.80 6.92
N VAL A 51 4.21 -0.47 6.06
CA VAL A 51 4.35 -0.60 4.59
C VAL A 51 4.57 0.75 3.92
N LEU A 52 3.77 1.75 4.28
CA LEU A 52 3.82 3.08 3.67
C LEU A 52 5.22 3.73 3.73
N PRO A 53 5.99 3.63 4.84
CA PRO A 53 7.35 4.19 4.88
C PRO A 53 8.29 3.54 3.86
N GLU A 54 8.19 2.23 3.64
CA GLU A 54 9.03 1.51 2.67
C GLU A 54 8.61 1.83 1.23
N VAL A 55 7.30 1.89 0.96
CA VAL A 55 6.78 2.29 -0.37
C VAL A 55 7.25 3.69 -0.74
N ARG A 56 7.33 4.63 0.21
CA ARG A 56 7.85 6.00 -0.03
C ARG A 56 9.33 6.06 -0.39
N LYS A 57 10.10 5.00 -0.16
CA LYS A 57 11.52 4.92 -0.59
C LYS A 57 11.65 4.47 -2.04
N LEU A 58 10.58 3.96 -2.65
CA LEU A 58 10.59 3.59 -4.06
C LEU A 58 10.72 4.84 -4.94
N PRO A 59 11.36 4.73 -6.10
CA PRO A 59 11.45 5.84 -7.04
C PRO A 59 10.05 6.28 -7.50
N GLY A 60 9.81 7.59 -7.51
CA GLY A 60 8.54 8.20 -7.90
C GLY A 60 8.45 9.63 -7.37
N GLN A 61 7.71 10.51 -8.06
CA GLN A 61 7.50 11.88 -7.60
C GLN A 61 6.37 11.94 -6.58
N SER A 62 6.58 12.66 -5.47
CA SER A 62 5.52 12.89 -4.50
C SER A 62 4.40 13.72 -5.13
N LEU A 63 3.19 13.17 -5.16
CA LEU A 63 1.98 13.89 -5.61
C LEU A 63 1.59 15.05 -4.67
N LEU A 64 2.18 15.12 -3.48
CA LEU A 64 1.95 16.19 -2.49
C LEU A 64 2.95 17.34 -2.60
N ALA A 65 3.93 17.26 -3.52
CA ALA A 65 4.95 18.29 -3.72
C ALA A 65 4.57 19.34 -4.78
N ALA A 66 3.31 19.39 -5.19
CA ALA A 66 2.76 20.36 -6.16
C ALA A 66 2.05 21.52 -5.44
#